data_AF-A0A4R9AP16-F1
#
_entry.id   AF-A0A4R9AP16-F1
#
_cell.length_a   1.000
_cell.length_b   1.000
_cell.length_c   1.000
_cell.angle_alpha   90.00
_cell.angle_beta   90.00
_cell.angle_gamma   90.00
#
_symmetry.space_group_name_H-M   'P 1'
#
loop_
_entity.id
_entity.type
_entity.pdbx_description
1 polymer ?
#
loop_
_entity_poly.entity_id
_entity_poly.type
_entity_poly.pdbx_seq_one_letter_code
_entity_poly.pdbx_strand_id
1 'polypeptide(L)'
;MCGACGATVYPDPVMGNEHTLRNRILVAQTVSAVYAGLPGAPRISALAAGWSVTSATGSISLCQTVADIWRALPVGSASVLQQALEMRALAEEPSGLSVRVVALGLDLTRQRLLAGTPR
;
A
#
# COMPACT_ATOMS: atom_id res chain seq x y z
N MET A 1 17.02 10.67 -9.40
CA MET A 1 16.39 11.79 -10.15
C MET A 1 16.28 11.34 -11.61
N CYS A 2 15.13 11.54 -12.27
CA CYS A 2 14.97 11.19 -13.69
C CYS A 2 15.73 12.20 -14.56
N GLY A 3 16.72 11.74 -15.34
CA GLY A 3 17.57 12.61 -16.17
C GLY A 3 16.84 13.34 -17.31
N ALA A 4 15.64 12.90 -17.69
CA ALA A 4 14.89 13.50 -18.80
C ALA A 4 13.85 14.56 -18.36
N CYS A 5 13.27 14.43 -17.16
CA CYS A 5 12.20 15.32 -16.71
C CYS A 5 12.48 16.01 -15.37
N GLY A 6 13.64 15.78 -14.75
CA GLY A 6 14.03 16.39 -13.47
C GLY A 6 13.22 15.89 -12.26
N ALA A 7 12.26 14.98 -12.46
CA ALA A 7 11.43 14.48 -11.38
C ALA A 7 12.25 13.66 -10.37
N THR A 8 12.03 13.90 -9.08
CA THR A 8 12.56 13.04 -8.02
C THR A 8 11.95 11.66 -8.15
N VAL A 9 12.81 10.65 -8.32
CA VAL A 9 12.41 9.24 -8.34
C VAL A 9 12.75 8.68 -6.97
N TYR A 10 11.72 8.25 -6.24
CA TYR A 10 11.89 7.55 -4.98
C TYR A 10 12.01 6.05 -5.28
N PRO A 11 13.09 5.38 -4.83
CA PRO A 11 13.23 3.95 -5.04
C PRO A 11 12.08 3.22 -4.33
N ASP A 12 11.31 2.45 -5.10
CA ASP A 12 10.20 1.65 -4.62
C ASP A 12 10.44 0.18 -4.99
N PRO A 13 10.77 -0.70 -4.04
CA PRO A 13 11.08 -2.10 -4.32
C PRO A 13 9.92 -2.87 -4.99
N VAL A 14 8.67 -2.42 -4.81
CA VAL A 14 7.47 -3.08 -5.36
C VAL A 14 7.26 -2.68 -6.82
N MET A 15 7.44 -1.39 -7.12
CA MET A 15 7.29 -0.80 -8.45
C MET A 15 8.54 -0.99 -9.32
N GLY A 16 9.71 -1.19 -8.71
CA GLY A 16 10.99 -1.23 -9.41
C GLY A 16 11.26 0.07 -10.16
N ASN A 17 11.67 -0.03 -11.42
CA ASN A 17 11.90 1.15 -12.27
C ASN A 17 10.62 1.63 -12.99
N GLU A 18 9.52 0.89 -12.92
CA GLU A 18 8.32 1.12 -13.73
C GLU A 18 7.22 1.88 -12.98
N HIS A 19 7.35 3.20 -12.91
CA HIS A 19 6.39 4.08 -12.25
C HIS A 19 5.30 4.64 -13.19
N THR A 20 4.72 3.78 -14.03
CA THR A 20 3.62 4.20 -14.93
C THR A 20 2.35 4.53 -14.15
N LEU A 21 1.51 5.42 -14.69
CA LEU A 21 0.20 5.72 -14.07
C LEU A 21 -0.67 4.47 -13.94
N ARG A 22 -0.62 3.57 -14.93
CA ARG A 22 -1.31 2.26 -14.88
C ARG A 22 -0.89 1.45 -13.66
N ASN A 23 0.42 1.31 -13.42
CA ASN A 23 0.93 0.57 -12.25
C ASN A 23 0.51 1.25 -10.95
N ARG A 24 0.49 2.59 -10.88
CA ARG A 24 0.02 3.32 -9.70
C ARG A 24 -1.46 3.11 -9.43
N ILE A 25 -2.30 3.11 -10.47
CA ILE A 25 -3.73 2.79 -10.34
C ILE A 25 -3.90 1.36 -9.83
N LEU A 26 -3.13 0.41 -10.37
CA LEU A 26 -3.20 -0.98 -9.93
C LEU A 26 -2.84 -1.13 -8.44
N VAL A 27 -1.77 -0.48 -7.97
CA VAL A 27 -1.44 -0.41 -6.54
C VAL A 27 -2.60 0.12 -5.72
N ALA A 28 -3.18 1.26 -6.10
CA ALA A 28 -4.28 1.88 -5.34
C ALA A 28 -5.50 0.95 -5.26
N GLN A 29 -5.84 0.27 -6.36
CA GLN A 29 -6.94 -0.69 -6.42
C GLN A 29 -6.65 -1.93 -5.56
N THR A 30 -5.45 -2.49 -5.64
CA THR A 30 -5.05 -3.65 -4.84
C THR A 30 -5.14 -3.34 -3.34
N VAL A 31 -4.60 -2.21 -2.89
CA VAL A 31 -4.65 -1.83 -1.48
C VAL A 31 -6.10 -1.52 -1.05
N SER A 32 -6.88 -0.83 -1.88
CA SER A 32 -8.29 -0.57 -1.57
C SER A 32 -9.11 -1.86 -1.46
N ALA A 33 -8.82 -2.86 -2.29
CA ALA A 33 -9.48 -4.16 -2.24
C ALA A 33 -9.20 -4.93 -0.94
N VAL A 34 -7.99 -4.79 -0.37
CA VAL A 34 -7.67 -5.36 0.95
C VAL A 34 -8.52 -4.74 2.06
N TYR A 35 -8.82 -3.43 1.94
CA TYR A 35 -9.67 -2.72 2.90
C TYR A 35 -11.17 -2.81 2.58
N ALA A 36 -11.57 -3.50 1.51
CA ALA A 36 -12.97 -3.63 1.14
C ALA A 36 -13.74 -4.39 2.25
N GLY A 37 -14.75 -3.74 2.82
CA GLY A 37 -15.54 -4.29 3.93
C GLY A 37 -14.97 -4.02 5.33
N LEU A 38 -13.84 -3.33 5.46
CA LEU A 38 -13.32 -2.90 6.75
C LEU A 38 -13.92 -1.54 7.16
N PRO A 39 -14.36 -1.36 8.42
CA PRO A 39 -14.78 -0.06 8.93
C PRO A 39 -13.66 0.98 8.81
N GLY A 40 -14.01 2.17 8.31
CA GLY A 40 -13.04 3.25 8.15
C GLY A 40 -12.03 3.02 7.01
N ALA A 41 -12.40 2.26 5.98
CA ALA A 41 -11.56 2.03 4.81
C ALA A 41 -11.03 3.35 4.22
N PRO A 42 -9.70 3.50 4.06
CA PRO A 42 -9.11 4.70 3.48
C PRO A 42 -9.38 4.77 1.98
N ARG A 43 -9.51 5.98 1.45
CA ARG A 43 -9.52 6.22 0.00
C ARG A 43 -8.08 6.41 -0.49
N ILE A 44 -7.71 5.71 -1.55
CA ILE A 44 -6.38 5.79 -2.14
C ILE A 44 -6.53 6.24 -3.59
N SER A 45 -5.85 7.33 -3.97
CA SER A 45 -5.87 7.87 -5.33
C SER A 45 -4.46 7.88 -5.90
N ALA A 46 -4.29 7.33 -7.11
CA ALA A 46 -3.05 7.43 -7.85
C ALA A 46 -2.87 8.84 -8.43
N LEU A 47 -1.66 9.38 -8.32
CA LEU A 47 -1.29 10.69 -8.82
C LEU A 47 -0.24 10.60 -9.95
N ALA A 48 0.03 11.73 -10.61
CA ALA A 48 1.13 11.84 -11.57
C ALA A 48 2.50 11.56 -10.93
N ALA A 49 2.63 11.77 -9.62
CA ALA A 49 3.76 11.36 -8.80
C ALA A 49 3.24 10.82 -7.46
N GLY A 50 3.32 9.50 -7.27
CA GLY A 50 2.91 8.84 -6.04
C GLY A 50 1.39 8.66 -5.90
N TRP A 51 0.92 8.78 -4.66
CA TRP A 51 -0.47 8.54 -4.26
C TRP A 51 -0.90 9.54 -3.18
N SER A 52 -2.21 9.78 -3.08
CA SER A 52 -2.81 10.32 -1.88
C SER A 52 -3.59 9.24 -1.13
N VAL A 53 -3.48 9.25 0.18
CA VAL A 53 -4.23 8.40 1.11
C VAL A 53 -5.09 9.31 1.97
N THR A 54 -6.41 9.17 1.88
CA THR A 54 -7.37 9.87 2.71
C THR A 54 -7.95 8.89 3.72
N SER A 55 -7.67 9.14 5.00
CA SER A 55 -8.23 8.37 6.11
C SER A 55 -9.74 8.64 6.31
N ALA A 56 -10.41 7.79 7.08
CA ALA A 56 -11.82 7.98 7.44
C ALA A 56 -12.10 9.29 8.19
N THR A 57 -11.11 9.86 8.87
CA THR A 57 -11.21 11.17 9.57
C THR A 57 -10.97 12.36 8.64
N GLY A 58 -10.72 12.12 7.35
CA GLY A 58 -10.45 13.16 6.36
C GLY A 58 -8.99 13.62 6.30
N SER A 59 -8.10 13.11 7.16
CA SER A 59 -6.66 13.42 7.07
C SER A 59 -6.08 12.85 5.78
N ILE A 60 -5.28 13.66 5.07
CA ILE A 60 -4.66 13.31 3.79
C ILE A 60 -3.15 13.16 3.97
N SER A 61 -2.60 12.05 3.49
CA SER A 61 -1.15 11.80 3.38
C SER A 61 -0.75 11.65 1.92
N LEU A 62 0.40 12.24 1.54
CA LEU A 62 1.01 12.03 0.23
C LEU A 62 2.10 10.97 0.35
N CYS A 63 1.97 9.91 -0.44
CA CYS A 63 2.82 8.73 -0.38
C CYS A 63 3.62 8.61 -1.68
N GLN A 64 4.93 8.39 -1.59
CA GLN A 64 5.79 8.28 -2.77
C GLN A 64 6.12 6.83 -3.11
N THR A 65 6.02 5.93 -2.13
CA THR A 65 6.24 4.49 -2.30
C THR A 65 5.04 3.67 -1.82
N VAL A 66 4.93 2.41 -2.27
CA VAL A 66 3.94 1.44 -1.76
C VAL A 66 4.09 1.23 -0.25
N ALA A 67 5.33 1.29 0.26
CA ALA A 67 5.59 1.20 1.70
C ALA A 67 4.99 2.39 2.47
N ASP A 68 5.06 3.60 1.91
CA ASP A 68 4.47 4.79 2.52
C ASP A 68 2.95 4.69 2.58
N ILE A 69 2.32 4.11 1.54
CA ILE A 69 0.88 3.83 1.55
C ILE A 69 0.56 2.95 2.77
N TRP A 70 1.17 1.76 2.86
CA TRP A 70 0.92 0.83 3.97
C TRP A 70 1.18 1.43 5.34
N ARG A 71 2.13 2.36 5.48
CA ARG A 71 2.41 3.10 6.72
C ARG A 71 1.37 4.17 7.05
N ALA A 72 0.79 4.80 6.04
CA ALA A 72 -0.24 5.82 6.21
C ALA A 72 -1.63 5.22 6.55
N LEU A 73 -1.88 3.94 6.27
CA LEU A 73 -3.18 3.34 6.54
C LEU A 73 -3.37 3.05 8.04
N PRO A 74 -4.56 3.33 8.58
CA PRO A 74 -4.88 3.03 9.96
C PRO A 74 -4.87 1.51 10.19
N VAL A 75 -4.32 1.10 11.33
CA VAL A 75 -4.15 -0.30 11.74
C VAL A 75 -5.26 -0.73 12.70
N GLY A 76 -6.45 -0.13 12.62
CA GLY A 76 -7.51 -0.19 13.64
C GLY A 76 -7.64 -1.55 14.37
N SER A 77 -7.63 -2.65 13.61
CA SER A 77 -7.27 -3.97 14.12
C SER A 77 -6.20 -4.63 13.23
N ALA A 78 -4.97 -4.70 13.74
CA ALA A 78 -3.84 -5.29 13.04
C ALA A 78 -4.07 -6.77 12.66
N SER A 79 -4.79 -7.53 13.50
CA SER A 79 -5.14 -8.92 13.23
C SER A 79 -6.17 -9.05 12.10
N VAL A 80 -7.16 -8.16 12.04
CA VAL A 80 -8.16 -8.14 10.95
C VAL A 80 -7.50 -7.77 9.63
N LEU A 81 -6.60 -6.78 9.64
CA LEU A 81 -5.83 -6.42 8.44
C LEU A 81 -4.93 -7.57 7.99
N GLN A 82 -4.26 -8.24 8.92
CA GLN A 82 -3.44 -9.42 8.64
C GLN A 82 -4.27 -10.52 7.97
N GLN A 83 -5.45 -10.83 8.50
CA GLN A 83 -6.34 -11.84 7.93
C GLN A 83 -6.85 -11.44 6.53
N ALA A 84 -7.20 -10.17 6.31
CA ALA A 84 -7.63 -9.68 4.99
C ALA A 84 -6.51 -9.79 3.95
N LEU A 85 -5.27 -9.48 4.34
CA LEU A 85 -4.10 -9.63 3.50
C LEU A 85 -3.79 -11.10 3.17
N GLU A 86 -3.91 -12.00 4.13
CA GLU A 86 -3.72 -13.45 3.93
C GLU A 86 -4.76 -14.01 2.96
N MET A 87 -6.03 -13.66 3.13
CA MET A 87 -7.10 -14.03 2.20
C MET A 87 -6.82 -13.51 0.80
N ARG A 88 -6.29 -12.28 0.66
CA ARG A 88 -5.95 -11.74 -0.65
C ARG A 88 -4.76 -12.45 -1.27
N ALA A 89 -3.72 -12.75 -0.48
CA ALA A 89 -2.54 -13.47 -0.96
C ALA A 89 -2.88 -14.87 -1.50
N LEU A 90 -3.87 -15.55 -0.91
CA LEU A 90 -4.38 -16.83 -1.40
C LEU A 90 -5.18 -16.72 -2.70
N ALA A 91 -5.79 -15.56 -2.97
CA ALA A 91 -6.65 -15.34 -4.14
C ALA A 91 -5.90 -14.78 -5.36
N GLU A 92 -4.67 -14.30 -5.19
CA GLU A 92 -3.85 -13.72 -6.26
C GLU A 92 -3.01 -14.81 -6.94
N GLU A 93 -2.95 -14.76 -8.27
CA GLU A 93 -2.03 -15.59 -9.05
C GLU A 93 -0.58 -15.28 -8.66
N PRO A 94 0.34 -16.26 -8.65
CA PRO A 94 1.67 -16.14 -8.04
C PRO A 94 2.66 -15.19 -8.75
N SER A 95 2.18 -14.36 -9.68
CA SER A 95 3.01 -13.38 -10.38
C SER A 95 2.23 -12.08 -10.64
N GLY A 96 2.87 -10.95 -10.40
CA GLY A 96 2.29 -9.64 -10.70
C GLY A 96 2.62 -8.56 -9.68
N LEU A 97 2.25 -7.33 -10.03
CA LEU A 97 2.41 -6.18 -9.14
C LEU A 97 1.50 -6.31 -7.89
N SER A 98 0.27 -6.80 -8.04
CA SER A 98 -0.69 -7.00 -6.94
C SER A 98 -0.13 -7.90 -5.85
N VAL A 99 0.45 -9.04 -6.21
CA VAL A 99 1.11 -9.96 -5.27
C VAL A 99 2.21 -9.27 -4.47
N ARG A 100 3.08 -8.50 -5.14
CA ARG A 100 4.17 -7.78 -4.45
C ARG A 100 3.63 -6.71 -3.50
N VAL A 101 2.56 -6.01 -3.88
CA VAL A 101 1.87 -5.03 -3.04
C VAL A 101 1.30 -5.70 -1.78
N VAL A 102 0.61 -6.83 -1.92
CA VAL A 102 0.04 -7.60 -0.81
C VAL A 102 1.13 -8.19 0.08
N ALA A 103 2.19 -8.76 -0.50
CA ALA A 103 3.32 -9.33 0.23
C ALA A 103 4.03 -8.28 1.10
N LEU A 104 4.24 -7.07 0.57
CA LEU A 104 4.79 -5.96 1.36
C LEU A 104 3.82 -5.55 2.49
N GLY A 105 2.52 -5.54 2.23
CA GLY A 105 1.50 -5.28 3.24
C GLY A 105 1.57 -6.27 4.40
N LEU A 106 1.70 -7.57 4.09
CA LEU A 106 1.86 -8.65 5.07
C LEU A 106 3.11 -8.45 5.94
N ASP A 107 4.26 -8.19 5.31
CA ASP A 107 5.52 -8.00 6.02
C ASP A 107 5.46 -6.80 6.98
N LEU A 108 4.99 -5.64 6.51
CA LEU A 108 4.88 -4.44 7.33
C LEU A 108 3.84 -4.58 8.45
N THR A 109 2.74 -5.30 8.21
CA THR A 109 1.71 -5.55 9.23
C THR A 109 2.25 -6.50 10.30
N ARG A 110 2.96 -7.56 9.91
CA ARG A 110 3.63 -8.48 10.83
C ARG A 110 4.69 -7.76 11.68
N GLN A 111 5.52 -6.91 11.07
CA GLN A 111 6.52 -6.12 11.81
C GLN A 111 5.86 -5.23 12.87
N ARG A 112 4.71 -4.60 12.57
CA ARG A 112 3.98 -3.78 13.55
C ARG A 112 3.40 -4.61 14.69
N LEU A 113 2.85 -5.80 14.40
CA LEU A 113 2.35 -6.71 15.43
C LEU A 113 3.46 -7.13 16.41
N LEU A 114 4.65 -7.42 15.88
CA LEU A 114 5.83 -7.76 16.68
C LEU A 114 6.37 -6.57 17.48
N ALA A 115 6.29 -5.36 16.94
CA ALA A 115 6.71 -4.14 17.64
C ALA A 115 5.69 -3.66 18.69
N GLY A 116 4.41 -4.01 18.54
CA GLY A 116 3.31 -3.59 19.42
C GLY A 116 3.05 -4.53 20.60
N THR A 117 3.86 -5.57 20.81
CA THR A 117 3.77 -6.43 21.99
C THR A 117 4.54 -5.76 23.14
N PRO A 118 3.87 -5.20 24.18
CA PRO A 118 4.59 -4.78 25.36
C PRO A 118 5.23 -6.01 26.01
N ARG A 119 6.53 -5.92 26.34
CA ARG A 119 7.18 -6.85 27.26
C ARG A 119 6.59 -6.70 28.65
#